data_AF-A0A521PWA6-F1
#
_entry.id   AF-A0A521PWA6-F1
#
_cell.length_a   1.000
_cell.length_b   1.000
_cell.length_c   1.000
_cell.angle_alpha   90.00
_cell.angle_beta   90.00
_cell.angle_gamma   90.00
#
_symmetry.space_group_name_H-M   'P 1'
#
loop_
_entity.id
_entity.type
_entity.pdbx_description
1 polymer ?
#
loop_
_entity_poly.entity_id
_entity_poly.type
_entity_poly.pdbx_seq_one_letter_code
_entity_poly.pdbx_strand_id
1 'polypeptide(L)'
;MTIDLFIDQAFTTGDDRRIAGFWGTTFGGPDAPAYPIIELDRVGGDLVFRGWDNNGVFFDLATLTAGDVGTWQTMKIELSGANFKYTAGGASATTSAFGTSSIGNVILQAHNTGSDFTVHWDAFGTAVPEPQTWGLMILGFGAAGSLLRRRRAVAA
;
A
#
# COMPACT_ATOMS: atom_id res chain seq x y z
N MET A 1 -0.34 -3.44 1.55
CA MET A 1 0.65 -3.53 0.47
C MET A 1 1.26 -2.17 0.23
N THR A 2 2.53 -2.13 -0.16
CA THR A 2 3.33 -0.91 -0.35
C THR A 2 4.24 -1.10 -1.56
N ILE A 3 4.55 -0.01 -2.25
CA ILE A 3 5.46 0.04 -3.40
C ILE A 3 6.05 1.44 -3.46
N ASP A 4 7.26 1.57 -3.99
CA ASP A 4 7.86 2.86 -4.30
C ASP A 4 7.76 3.15 -5.80
N LEU A 5 7.37 4.37 -6.15
CA LEU A 5 7.34 4.91 -7.50
C LEU A 5 8.39 6.01 -7.62
N PHE A 6 9.28 5.91 -8.61
CA PHE A 6 10.20 6.99 -8.92
C PHE A 6 9.48 8.13 -9.67
N ILE A 7 9.61 9.37 -9.19
CA ILE A 7 9.00 10.54 -9.83
C ILE A 7 9.97 11.10 -10.86
N ASP A 8 9.80 10.68 -12.12
CA ASP A 8 10.66 11.13 -13.21
C ASP A 8 10.37 12.58 -13.63
N GLN A 9 11.41 13.30 -14.06
CA GLN A 9 11.28 14.64 -14.62
C GLN A 9 10.33 14.69 -15.83
N ALA A 10 10.26 13.62 -16.62
CA ALA A 10 9.34 13.51 -17.76
C ALA A 10 7.85 13.62 -17.36
N PHE A 11 7.53 13.33 -16.10
CA PHE A 11 6.16 13.41 -15.59
C PHE A 11 5.70 14.87 -15.41
N THR A 12 6.63 15.80 -15.19
CA THR A 12 6.30 17.20 -14.86
C THR A 12 5.83 18.02 -16.05
N THR A 13 6.05 17.53 -17.27
CA THR A 13 5.75 18.25 -18.53
C THR A 13 4.63 17.59 -19.34
N GLY A 14 3.99 18.36 -20.22
CA GLY A 14 2.93 17.90 -21.12
C GLY A 14 1.52 18.19 -20.58
N ASP A 15 0.51 17.65 -21.24
CA ASP A 15 -0.90 17.84 -20.86
C ASP A 15 -1.31 17.01 -19.64
N ASP A 16 -2.47 17.35 -19.06
CA ASP A 16 -3.10 16.59 -17.99
C ASP A 16 -3.43 15.17 -18.43
N ARG A 17 -2.97 14.19 -17.63
CA ARG A 17 -3.02 12.78 -17.99
C ARG A 17 -2.78 11.87 -16.79
N ARG A 18 -3.27 10.63 -16.88
CA ARG A 18 -2.84 9.53 -16.00
C ARG A 18 -1.43 9.09 -16.40
N ILE A 19 -0.58 8.80 -15.41
CA ILE A 19 0.83 8.44 -15.62
C ILE A 19 1.07 7.00 -15.18
N ALA A 20 0.81 6.72 -13.90
CA ALA A 20 1.08 5.43 -13.30
C ALA A 20 0.01 5.08 -12.25
N GLY A 21 -0.30 3.80 -12.11
CA GLY A 21 -1.30 3.29 -11.17
C GLY A 21 -0.79 2.11 -10.36
N PHE A 22 -1.09 2.11 -9.06
CA PHE A 22 -0.90 1.01 -8.13
C PHE A 22 -2.26 0.51 -7.63
N TRP A 23 -2.62 -0.71 -8.02
CA TRP A 23 -3.96 -1.25 -7.84
C TRP A 23 -3.92 -2.52 -7.00
N GLY A 24 -5.00 -2.77 -6.26
CA GLY A 24 -5.29 -4.04 -5.63
C GLY A 24 -6.54 -4.70 -6.20
N THR A 25 -6.56 -6.03 -6.24
CA THR A 25 -7.82 -6.78 -6.42
C THR A 25 -8.22 -7.43 -5.11
N THR A 26 -9.48 -7.27 -4.73
CA THR A 26 -9.96 -7.70 -3.42
C THR A 26 -10.80 -8.95 -3.47
N PHE A 27 -10.86 -9.64 -2.33
CA PHE A 27 -11.61 -10.87 -2.15
C PHE A 27 -12.40 -10.84 -0.85
N GLY A 28 -13.52 -11.58 -0.86
CA GLY A 28 -14.43 -11.76 0.26
C GLY A 28 -15.29 -10.53 0.55
N GLY A 29 -16.43 -10.74 1.21
CA GLY A 29 -17.44 -9.69 1.44
C GLY A 29 -18.62 -9.76 0.49
N PRO A 30 -19.76 -9.12 0.84
CA PRO A 30 -20.96 -9.11 0.01
C PRO A 30 -20.81 -8.30 -1.28
N ASP A 31 -19.95 -7.29 -1.29
CA ASP A 31 -19.80 -6.32 -2.39
C ASP A 31 -18.44 -6.40 -3.10
N ALA A 32 -17.68 -7.48 -2.88
CA ALA A 32 -16.45 -7.74 -3.62
C ALA A 32 -16.73 -8.29 -5.04
N PRO A 33 -15.87 -8.03 -6.04
CA PRO A 33 -14.57 -7.36 -5.92
C PRO A 33 -14.67 -5.83 -5.93
N ALA A 34 -13.98 -5.21 -4.97
CA ALA A 34 -13.58 -3.81 -4.99
C ALA A 34 -12.14 -3.66 -5.51
N TYR A 35 -11.79 -2.48 -6.00
CA TYR A 35 -10.48 -2.20 -6.59
C TYR A 35 -9.88 -0.96 -5.94
N PRO A 36 -9.16 -1.08 -4.81
CA PRO A 36 -8.45 0.06 -4.25
C PRO A 36 -7.30 0.45 -5.18
N ILE A 37 -7.21 1.74 -5.53
CA ILE A 37 -6.26 2.26 -6.51
C ILE A 37 -5.64 3.56 -5.99
N ILE A 38 -4.32 3.69 -6.13
CA ILE A 38 -3.61 4.98 -6.07
C ILE A 38 -3.04 5.25 -7.46
N GLU A 39 -3.19 6.47 -7.96
CA GLU A 39 -2.59 6.92 -9.22
C GLU A 39 -1.75 8.15 -9.05
N LEU A 40 -0.72 8.24 -9.88
CA LEU A 40 -0.03 9.48 -10.18
C LEU A 40 -0.61 10.04 -11.48
N ASP A 41 -1.14 11.25 -11.39
CA ASP A 41 -1.72 11.98 -12.50
C ASP A 41 -1.08 13.35 -12.63
N ARG A 42 -1.18 13.91 -13.83
CA ARG A 42 -1.03 15.34 -14.05
C ARG A 42 -2.42 15.97 -14.13
N VAL A 43 -2.71 16.89 -13.22
CA VAL A 43 -4.01 17.57 -13.10
C VAL A 43 -3.77 19.05 -12.86
N GLY A 44 -4.37 19.90 -13.69
CA GLY A 44 -4.26 21.35 -13.57
C GLY A 44 -2.83 21.87 -13.72
N GLY A 45 -1.93 21.12 -14.36
CA GLY A 45 -0.51 21.47 -14.42
C GLY A 45 0.40 20.74 -13.43
N ASP A 46 -0.17 20.20 -12.34
CA ASP A 46 0.58 19.65 -11.23
C ASP A 46 0.58 18.12 -11.23
N LEU A 47 1.60 17.53 -10.62
CA LEU A 47 1.62 16.11 -10.33
C LEU A 47 0.85 15.84 -9.04
N VAL A 48 -0.12 14.95 -9.09
CA VAL A 48 -1.03 14.68 -7.97
C VAL A 48 -1.16 13.18 -7.78
N PHE A 49 -0.93 12.71 -6.57
CA PHE A 49 -1.37 11.40 -6.14
C PHE A 49 -2.87 11.44 -5.86
N ARG A 50 -3.61 10.48 -6.40
CA ARG A 50 -5.06 10.39 -6.22
C ARG A 50 -5.48 8.99 -5.80
N GLY A 51 -6.49 8.91 -4.95
CA GLY A 51 -7.11 7.65 -4.55
C GLY A 51 -8.43 7.42 -5.29
N TRP A 52 -8.77 6.16 -5.52
CA TRP A 52 -10.08 5.77 -6.06
C TRP A 52 -11.07 5.50 -4.92
N ASP A 53 -12.27 6.08 -5.00
CA ASP A 53 -13.30 5.91 -3.97
C ASP A 53 -14.10 4.60 -4.09
N ASN A 54 -13.88 3.83 -5.16
CA ASN A 54 -14.63 2.63 -5.50
C ASN A 54 -16.14 2.89 -5.71
N ASN A 55 -16.49 4.13 -6.05
CA ASN A 55 -17.82 4.60 -6.41
C ASN A 55 -17.82 5.51 -7.66
N GLY A 56 -16.73 5.55 -8.43
CA GLY A 56 -16.69 6.26 -9.70
C GLY A 56 -15.78 7.49 -9.73
N VAL A 57 -15.17 7.88 -8.61
CA VAL A 57 -14.48 9.15 -8.46
C VAL A 57 -13.05 8.96 -7.96
N PHE A 58 -12.12 9.66 -8.62
CA PHE A 58 -10.78 9.89 -8.07
C PHE A 58 -10.80 11.14 -7.19
N PHE A 59 -10.21 11.04 -6.00
CA PHE A 59 -10.01 12.16 -5.10
C PHE A 59 -8.51 12.42 -4.91
N ASP A 60 -8.13 13.67 -4.71
CA ASP A 60 -6.73 14.04 -4.53
C ASP A 60 -6.24 13.65 -3.13
N LEU A 61 -5.08 12.99 -3.07
CA LEU A 61 -4.36 12.66 -1.84
C LEU A 61 -3.32 13.72 -1.53
N ALA A 62 -2.42 13.98 -2.48
CA ALA A 62 -1.29 14.89 -2.30
C ALA A 62 -0.83 15.45 -3.64
N THR A 63 -0.58 16.77 -3.69
CA THR A 63 0.11 17.42 -4.79
C THR A 63 1.61 17.37 -4.54
N LEU A 64 2.35 16.84 -5.51
CA LEU A 64 3.81 16.75 -5.47
C LEU A 64 4.44 18.12 -5.74
N THR A 65 5.60 18.34 -5.13
CA THR A 65 6.39 19.55 -5.29
C THR A 65 7.61 19.29 -6.17
N ALA A 66 8.31 20.36 -6.56
CA ALA A 66 9.59 20.23 -7.27
C ALA A 66 10.64 19.42 -6.49
N GLY A 67 10.56 19.38 -5.16
CA GLY A 67 11.48 18.62 -4.31
C GLY A 67 11.26 17.10 -4.36
N ASP A 68 10.10 16.65 -4.83
CA ASP A 68 9.76 15.23 -4.94
C ASP A 68 10.23 14.63 -6.28
N VAL A 69 10.56 15.48 -7.26
CA VAL A 69 11.04 15.04 -8.57
C VAL A 69 12.46 14.49 -8.45
N GLY A 70 12.72 13.37 -9.12
CA GLY A 70 13.96 12.62 -9.02
C GLY A 70 14.09 11.81 -7.72
N THR A 71 12.99 11.62 -6.98
CA THR A 71 12.96 10.86 -5.73
C THR A 71 12.00 9.67 -5.82
N TRP A 72 12.22 8.68 -4.94
CA TRP A 72 11.30 7.57 -4.73
C TRP A 72 10.20 7.98 -3.76
N GLN A 73 8.95 7.74 -4.14
CA GLN A 73 7.77 8.05 -3.33
C GLN A 73 7.02 6.77 -3.00
N THR A 74 6.78 6.55 -1.71
CA THR A 74 6.06 5.37 -1.24
C THR A 74 4.55 5.54 -1.40
N MET A 75 3.93 4.56 -2.04
CA MET A 75 2.48 4.39 -2.09
C MET A 75 2.07 3.16 -1.30
N LYS A 76 1.05 3.30 -0.47
CA LYS A 76 0.54 2.22 0.38
C LYS A 76 -0.98 2.14 0.33
N ILE A 77 -1.46 0.91 0.17
CA ILE A 77 -2.87 0.55 0.28
C ILE A 77 -2.99 -0.51 1.37
N GLU A 78 -3.81 -0.27 2.39
CA GLU A 78 -4.07 -1.23 3.46
C GLU A 78 -5.58 -1.41 3.70
N LEU A 79 -5.98 -2.66 3.96
CA LEU A 79 -7.29 -2.95 4.52
C LEU A 79 -7.21 -2.71 6.03
N SER A 80 -7.90 -1.68 6.51
CA SER A 80 -7.90 -1.23 7.90
C SER A 80 -9.32 -1.33 8.45
N GLY A 81 -9.66 -2.50 9.00
CA GLY A 81 -11.02 -2.80 9.42
C GLY A 81 -11.96 -2.81 8.22
N ALA A 82 -13.00 -1.97 8.27
CA ALA A 82 -13.99 -1.85 7.19
C ALA A 82 -13.61 -0.87 6.08
N ASN A 83 -12.37 -0.36 6.06
CA ASN A 83 -11.92 0.69 5.14
C ASN A 83 -10.67 0.29 4.36
N PHE A 84 -10.56 0.78 3.13
CA PHE A 84 -9.26 0.94 2.49
C PHE A 84 -8.63 2.22 2.99
N LYS A 85 -7.36 2.16 3.36
CA LYS A 85 -6.55 3.33 3.65
C LYS A 85 -5.46 3.47 2.59
N TYR A 86 -5.43 4.65 2.00
CA TYR A 86 -4.48 5.08 1.00
C TYR A 86 -3.45 6.01 1.66
N THR A 87 -2.18 5.86 1.30
CA THR A 87 -1.10 6.74 1.75
C THR A 87 -0.14 6.98 0.59
N ALA A 88 0.12 8.24 0.26
CA ALA A 88 1.09 8.67 -0.76
C ALA A 88 1.41 10.16 -0.56
N GLY A 89 2.61 10.61 -0.92
CA GLY A 89 3.02 12.03 -0.83
C GLY A 89 2.88 12.64 0.57
N GLY A 90 3.06 11.83 1.62
CA GLY A 90 2.88 12.25 3.02
C GLY A 90 1.43 12.39 3.50
N ALA A 91 0.44 12.25 2.62
CA ALA A 91 -0.97 12.31 2.96
C ALA A 91 -1.59 10.91 3.17
N SER A 92 -2.76 10.85 3.79
CA SER A 92 -3.56 9.63 3.92
C SER A 92 -5.05 9.92 3.87
N ALA A 93 -5.80 9.00 3.26
CA ALA A 93 -7.25 9.03 3.24
C ALA A 93 -7.83 7.63 3.36
N THR A 94 -9.11 7.54 3.72
CA THR A 94 -9.82 6.27 3.86
C THR A 94 -11.13 6.26 3.09
N THR A 95 -11.46 5.13 2.49
CA THR A 95 -12.75 4.87 1.86
C THR A 95 -13.33 3.57 2.40
N SER A 96 -14.63 3.34 2.21
CA SER A 96 -15.23 2.03 2.51
C SER A 96 -14.47 0.91 1.80
N ALA A 97 -14.28 -0.22 2.47
CA ALA A 97 -13.73 -1.43 1.87
C ALA A 97 -14.80 -2.32 1.23
N PHE A 98 -16.08 -1.92 1.26
CA PHE A 98 -17.18 -2.66 0.63
C PHE A 98 -17.25 -4.13 1.11
N GLY A 99 -17.04 -4.32 2.42
CA GLY A 99 -17.02 -5.64 3.06
C GLY A 99 -15.83 -6.53 2.69
N THR A 100 -14.84 -6.01 1.94
CA THR A 100 -13.61 -6.72 1.59
C THR A 100 -12.93 -7.32 2.82
N SER A 101 -12.51 -8.58 2.71
CA SER A 101 -11.74 -9.25 3.76
C SER A 101 -10.25 -9.38 3.45
N SER A 102 -9.84 -9.25 2.18
CA SER A 102 -8.43 -9.30 1.79
C SER A 102 -8.15 -8.61 0.45
N ILE A 103 -6.91 -8.15 0.27
CA ILE A 103 -6.35 -7.72 -1.02
C ILE A 103 -5.38 -8.82 -1.47
N GLY A 104 -5.67 -9.49 -2.57
CA GLY A 104 -4.94 -10.71 -2.97
C GLY A 104 -3.99 -10.55 -4.15
N ASN A 105 -4.25 -9.61 -5.06
CA ASN A 105 -3.34 -9.33 -6.18
C ASN A 105 -2.99 -7.85 -6.26
N VAL A 106 -1.87 -7.59 -6.91
CA VAL A 106 -1.34 -6.25 -7.18
C VAL A 106 -1.16 -6.07 -8.68
N ILE A 107 -1.55 -4.91 -9.19
CA ILE A 107 -1.31 -4.52 -10.58
C ILE A 107 -0.54 -3.19 -10.55
N LEU A 108 0.56 -3.17 -11.30
CA LEU A 108 1.34 -1.97 -11.58
C LEU A 108 1.06 -1.57 -13.01
N GLN A 109 0.54 -0.36 -13.20
CA GLN A 109 0.08 0.11 -14.50
C GLN A 109 0.85 1.36 -14.90
N ALA A 110 1.36 1.38 -16.13
CA ALA A 110 1.81 2.59 -16.80
C ALA A 110 0.76 2.97 -17.85
N HIS A 111 0.44 4.26 -17.97
CA HIS A 111 -0.54 4.75 -18.93
C HIS A 111 0.15 5.36 -20.14
N ASN A 112 -0.09 4.81 -21.35
CA ASN A 112 0.33 5.49 -22.57
C ASN A 112 -0.79 6.44 -23.04
N THR A 113 -0.72 7.69 -22.62
CA THR A 113 -1.68 8.76 -22.92
C THR A 113 -1.10 9.77 -23.91
N GLY A 114 -0.50 9.27 -24.99
CA GLY A 114 0.01 10.11 -26.09
C GLY A 114 1.43 10.64 -25.89
N SER A 115 2.19 10.06 -24.97
CA SER A 115 3.61 10.33 -24.77
C SER A 115 4.30 9.09 -24.22
N ASP A 116 5.50 8.80 -24.72
CA ASP A 116 6.32 7.71 -24.21
C ASP A 116 7.12 8.19 -23.00
N PHE A 117 7.04 7.44 -21.90
CA PHE A 117 7.85 7.64 -20.71
C PHE A 117 8.10 6.30 -20.03
N THR A 118 9.14 6.25 -19.20
CA THR A 118 9.46 5.06 -18.42
C THR A 118 8.90 5.21 -17.01
N VAL A 119 8.33 4.14 -16.47
CA VAL A 119 7.84 4.09 -15.08
C VAL A 119 8.70 3.08 -14.32
N HIS A 120 9.28 3.52 -13.21
CA HIS A 120 10.13 2.69 -12.36
C HIS A 120 9.43 2.41 -11.02
N TRP A 121 9.44 1.13 -10.64
CA TRP A 121 8.83 0.61 -9.43
C TRP A 121 9.88 -0.12 -8.60
N ASP A 122 9.86 0.04 -7.28
CA ASP A 122 10.76 -0.67 -6.37
C ASP A 122 10.10 -0.94 -5.02
N ALA A 123 10.79 -1.69 -4.15
CA ALA A 123 10.43 -1.93 -2.75
C ALA A 123 9.01 -2.48 -2.54
N PHE A 124 8.57 -3.38 -3.42
CA PHE A 124 7.26 -4.02 -3.23
C PHE A 124 7.22 -4.80 -1.93
N GLY A 125 6.24 -4.48 -1.09
CA GLY A 125 6.04 -5.13 0.20
C GLY A 125 4.58 -5.40 0.48
N THR A 126 4.30 -6.58 1.03
CA THR A 126 3.04 -6.84 1.74
C THR A 126 3.33 -6.83 3.24
N ALA A 127 2.38 -6.36 4.04
CA ALA A 127 2.48 -6.50 5.48
C ALA A 127 2.29 -8.00 5.77
N VAL A 128 3.39 -8.73 5.82
CA VAL A 128 3.41 -10.11 6.30
C VAL A 128 3.33 -10.02 7.82
N PRO A 129 2.28 -10.53 8.47
CA PRO A 129 2.26 -10.60 9.93
C PRO A 129 3.54 -11.28 10.38
N GLU A 130 4.26 -10.65 11.32
CA GLU A 130 5.44 -11.29 11.90
C GLU A 130 5.05 -12.71 12.34
N PRO A 131 5.88 -13.74 12.05
CA PRO A 131 5.49 -15.10 12.33
C PRO A 131 5.11 -15.24 13.80
N GLN A 132 3.85 -15.59 14.07
CA GLN A 132 3.40 -15.93 15.43
C GLN A 132 4.27 -17.02 16.06
N THR A 133 5.02 -17.77 15.23
CA THR A 133 6.11 -18.66 15.60
C THR A 133 7.06 -18.05 16.63
N TRP A 134 7.43 -16.78 16.55
CA TRP A 134 8.32 -16.15 17.55
C TRP A 134 7.66 -16.08 18.92
N GLY A 135 6.41 -15.62 18.97
CA GLY A 135 5.62 -15.61 20.21
C GLY A 135 5.43 -17.01 20.78
N LEU A 136 5.15 -18.00 19.93
CA LEU A 136 4.99 -19.40 20.34
C LEU A 136 6.31 -20.05 20.79
N MET A 137 7.44 -19.72 20.17
CA MET A 137 8.76 -20.19 20.59
C MET A 137 9.13 -19.61 21.96
N ILE A 138 8.93 -18.30 22.16
CA ILE A 138 9.19 -17.66 23.46
C ILE A 138 8.30 -18.27 24.54
N LEU A 139 7.01 -18.44 24.27
CA LEU A 139 6.07 -19.09 25.18
C LEU A 139 6.50 -20.53 25.48
N GLY A 140 6.83 -21.31 24.44
CA GLY A 140 7.22 -22.72 24.56
C GLY A 140 8.52 -22.91 25.34
N PHE A 141 9.58 -22.18 25.00
CA PHE A 141 10.86 -22.25 25.71
C PHE A 141 10.77 -21.66 27.13
N GLY A 142 10.01 -20.58 27.31
CA GLY A 142 9.74 -20.00 28.62
C GLY A 142 9.02 -20.99 29.55
N ALA A 143 7.97 -21.66 29.04
CA ALA A 143 7.25 -22.69 29.78
C ALA A 143 8.15 -23.89 30.13
N ALA A 144 8.90 -24.42 29.15
CA ALA A 144 9.83 -25.54 29.37
C ALA A 144 10.91 -25.20 30.42
N GLY A 145 11.52 -24.01 30.31
CA GLY A 145 12.49 -23.51 31.29
C GLY A 145 11.90 -23.37 32.69
N SER A 146 10.66 -22.86 32.81
CA SER A 146 9.96 -22.72 34.09
C SER A 146 9.72 -24.07 34.79
N LEU A 147 9.32 -25.10 34.01
CA LEU A 147 9.08 -26.45 34.51
C LEU A 147 10.38 -27.11 34.99
N LEU A 148 11.47 -26.95 34.24
CA LEU A 148 12.79 -27.45 34.64
C LEU A 148 13.30 -26.80 35.92
N ARG A 149 13.08 -25.48 36.09
CA ARG A 149 13.44 -24.76 37.32
C ARG A 149 12.63 -25.23 38.52
N ARG A 150 11.33 -25.47 38.35
CA ARG A 150 10.45 -25.97 39.42
C ARG A 150 10.87 -27.36 39.91
N ARG A 151 11.28 -28.27 39.00
CA ARG A 151 11.73 -29.61 39.38
C ARG A 151 13.00 -29.59 40.24
N ARG A 152 13.94 -28.68 39.97
CA ARG A 152 15.15 -28.53 40.80
C ARG A 152 14.84 -28.02 42.20
N ALA A 153 13.87 -27.12 42.34
CA ALA A 153 13.48 -26.58 43.65
C ALA A 153 12.72 -27.58 44.54
N VAL A 154 12.07 -28.59 43.95
CA VAL A 154 11.36 -29.65 44.69
C VAL A 154 12.29 -30.81 45.08
N ALA A 155 13.42 -30.97 44.40
CA ALA A 155 14.40 -32.02 44.65
C ALA A 155 15.52 -31.61 45.65
N ALA A 156 15.50 -30.37 46.14
CA ALA A 156 16.38 -29.83 47.18
C ALA A 156 15.60 -29.71 48.50
#